data_AF-A0A3D4QTJ0-F1
#
_entry.id   AF-A0A3D4QTJ0-F1
#
_cell.length_a   1.000
_cell.length_b   1.000
_cell.length_c   1.000
_cell.angle_alpha   90.00
_cell.angle_beta   90.00
_cell.angle_gamma   90.00
#
_symmetry.space_group_name_H-M   'P 1'
#
loop_
_entity.id
_entity.type
_entity.pdbx_description
1 polymer ?
#
loop_
_entity_poly.entity_id
_entity_poly.type
_entity_poly.pdbx_seq_one_letter_code
_entity_poly.pdbx_strand_id
1 'polypeptide(L)' 'MMEKIQELLVGGEGLTVEFKQSKNKLNKNVFETVCAFLNRNGGHLLLGVDNN' A
#
# COMPACT_ATOMS: atom_id res chain seq x y z
N MET A 1 -1.82 -22.43 -0.34
CA MET A 1 -0.79 -21.42 -0.02
C MET A 1 -1.44 -20.10 -0.35
N MET A 2 -1.85 -19.28 0.63
CA MET A 2 -2.42 -17.97 0.35
C MET A 2 -1.35 -17.13 -0.35
N GLU A 3 -1.72 -16.45 -1.43
CA GLU A 3 -0.81 -15.55 -2.10
C GLU A 3 -0.54 -14.37 -1.16
N LYS A 4 0.72 -13.93 -1.06
CA LYS A 4 1.17 -12.89 -0.12
C LYS A 4 0.33 -11.60 -0.19
N ILE A 5 -0.22 -11.30 -1.36
CA ILE A 5 -1.14 -10.18 -1.59
C ILE A 5 -2.48 -10.39 -0.87
N GLN A 6 -3.02 -11.61 -0.86
CA GLN A 6 -4.27 -11.91 -0.13
C GLN A 6 -4.09 -11.76 1.38
N GLU A 7 -2.94 -12.16 1.93
CA GLU A 7 -2.65 -11.93 3.36
C GLU A 7 -2.60 -10.43 3.69
N LEU A 8 -2.00 -9.62 2.81
CA LEU A 8 -1.97 -8.16 2.97
C LEU A 8 -3.38 -7.54 2.82
N LEU A 9 -4.19 -8.02 1.88
CA LEU A 9 -5.57 -7.56 1.69
C LEU A 9 -6.47 -7.90 2.88
N VAL A 10 -6.33 -9.11 3.45
CA VAL A 10 -7.05 -9.52 4.67
C VAL A 10 -6.57 -8.77 5.90
N GLY A 11 -5.26 -8.46 5.96
CA GLY A 11 -4.65 -7.70 7.05
C GLY A 11 -5.07 -6.22 7.09
N GLY A 12 -5.51 -5.65 5.96
CA GLY A 12 -5.96 -4.27 5.87
C GLY A 12 -4.83 -3.23 5.89
N GLU A 13 -5.20 -1.95 5.89
CA GLU A 13 -4.24 -0.85 6.08
C GLU A 13 -3.69 -0.85 7.51
N GLY A 14 -2.39 -0.56 7.63
CA GLY A 14 -1.70 -0.52 8.90
C GLY A 14 -0.35 0.20 8.81
N LEU A 15 0.45 0.12 9.88
CA LEU A 15 1.72 0.85 9.98
C LEU A 15 2.74 0.52 8.88
N THR A 16 2.63 -0.66 8.28
CA THR A 16 3.52 -1.18 7.24
C THR A 16 2.79 -1.53 5.95
N VAL A 17 1.47 -1.27 5.86
CA VAL A 17 0.65 -1.63 4.69
C VAL A 17 -0.27 -0.46 4.38
N GLU A 18 -0.17 0.12 3.18
CA GLU A 18 -1.01 1.25 2.78
C GLU A 18 -1.63 0.97 1.41
N PHE A 19 -2.91 1.32 1.26
CA PHE A 19 -3.69 1.11 0.05
C PHE A 19 -3.94 2.46 -0.63
N LYS A 20 -3.63 2.52 -1.92
CA LYS A 20 -3.89 3.72 -2.73
C LYS A 20 -4.67 3.34 -3.96
N GLN A 21 -5.80 4.00 -4.15
CA GLN A 21 -6.49 3.96 -5.43
C GLN A 21 -5.65 4.66 -6.50
N SER A 22 -5.29 3.91 -7.53
CA SER A 22 -4.63 4.42 -8.73
C SER A 22 -5.32 3.82 -9.94
N LYS A 23 -6.35 4.52 -10.46
CA LYS A 23 -7.11 4.05 -11.63
C LYS A 23 -6.36 4.30 -12.94
N ASN A 24 -5.87 5.53 -13.16
CA ASN A 24 -5.27 5.91 -14.45
C ASN A 24 -3.87 6.54 -14.33
N LYS A 25 -3.47 7.00 -13.15
CA LYS A 25 -2.15 7.62 -12.91
C LYS A 25 -1.73 7.37 -11.46
N LEU A 26 -0.43 7.15 -11.26
CA LEU A 26 0.20 7.21 -9.94
C LEU A 26 -0.05 8.59 -9.33
N ASN A 27 -0.77 8.62 -8.22
CA ASN A 27 -1.01 9.85 -7.48
C ASN A 27 0.32 10.35 -6.89
N LYS A 28 0.57 11.68 -6.88
CA LYS A 28 1.81 12.26 -6.31
C LYS A 28 2.06 11.80 -4.87
N ASN A 29 0.98 11.56 -4.12
CA ASN A 29 1.04 11.10 -2.74
C ASN A 29 1.64 9.69 -2.58
N VAL A 30 1.75 8.90 -3.67
CA VAL A 30 2.44 7.60 -3.65
C VAL A 30 3.91 7.77 -3.30
N PHE A 31 4.56 8.80 -3.84
CA PHE A 31 5.97 9.05 -3.54
C PHE A 31 6.17 9.46 -2.08
N GLU A 32 5.23 10.21 -1.51
CA GLU A 32 5.26 10.57 -0.09
C GLU A 32 5.11 9.33 0.80
N THR A 33 4.18 8.43 0.48
CA THR A 33 4.02 7.14 1.18
C THR A 33 5.29 6.29 1.09
N VAL A 34 5.90 6.20 -0.10
CA VAL A 34 7.15 5.46 -0.29
C VAL A 34 8.27 6.08 0.55
N CYS A 35 8.42 7.40 0.56
CA CYS A 35 9.39 8.09 1.41
C CYS A 35 9.13 7.85 2.90
N ALA A 36 7.86 7.86 3.33
CA ALA A 36 7.48 7.56 4.71
C ALA A 36 7.86 6.13 5.11
N PHE A 37 7.67 5.14 4.22
CA PHE A 37 8.11 3.77 4.46
C PHE A 37 9.63 3.63 4.51
N LEU A 38 10.35 4.29 3.59
CA LEU A 38 11.81 4.29 3.56
C LEU A 38 12.43 4.90 4.82
N ASN A 39 11.80 5.93 5.38
CA ASN A 39 12.26 6.58 6.61
C ASN A 39 11.93 5.81 7.90
N ARG A 40 11.21 4.69 7.80
CA ARG A 40 10.74 3.91 8.95
C ARG A 40 11.36 2.51 8.91
N ASN A 41 10.55 1.48 8.71
CA ASN A 41 11.00 0.07 8.68
C ASN A 41 10.70 -0.59 7.32
N GLY A 42 10.47 0.21 6.28
CA GLY A 42 9.87 -0.24 5.03
C GLY A 42 8.36 -0.44 5.15
N GLY A 43 7.76 -1.01 4.11
CA GLY A 43 6.33 -1.29 4.05
C GLY A 43 5.88 -1.81 2.69
N HIS A 44 4.58 -2.13 2.60
CA HIS A 44 3.90 -2.58 1.41
C HIS A 44 2.90 -1.51 0.97
N LEU A 45 3.09 -0.98 -0.24
CA LEU A 45 2.14 -0.08 -0.88
C LEU A 45 1.38 -0.84 -1.95
N LEU A 46 0.08 -1.03 -1.77
CA LEU A 46 -0.77 -1.64 -2.81
C LEU A 46 -1.47 -0.53 -3.60
N LEU A 47 -1.25 -0.54 -4.91
CA LEU A 47 -1.83 0.41 -5.85
C LEU A 47 -3.02 -0.22 -6.57
N GLY A 48 -4.11 0.53 -6.70
CA GLY A 48 -5.33 0.05 -7.37
C GLY A 48 -6.31 -0.67 -6.45
N VAL A 49 -6.04 -0.70 -5.14
CA VAL A 49 -6.98 -1.22 -4.14
C VAL A 49 -7.87 -0.07 -3.64
N ASP A 50 -9.17 -0.31 -3.61
CA ASP A 50 -10.16 0.57 -2.97
C ASP A 50 -10.24 0.19 -1.49
N ASN A 51 -10.10 1.17 -0.60
CA ASN A 51 -10.31 0.98 0.84
C ASN A 51 -11.72 1.47 1.17
N ASN A 52 -12.72 0.59 1.02
CA ASN A 52 -14.11 0.86 1.34
C ASN A 52 -14.68 -0.22 2.26
#